data_AF-A0A1B7LYS5-F1
#
_entry.id   AF-A0A1B7LYS5-F1
#
_cell.length_a   1.000
_cell.length_b   1.000
_cell.length_c   1.000
_cell.angle_alpha   90.00
_cell.angle_beta   90.00
_cell.angle_gamma   90.00
#
_symmetry.space_group_name_H-M   'P 1'
#
loop_
_entity.id
_entity.type
_entity.pdbx_description
1 polymer ?
#
loop_
_entity_poly.entity_id
_entity_poly.type
_entity_poly.pdbx_seq_one_letter_code
_entity_poly.pdbx_strand_id
1 'polypeptide(L)'
;MQIAALRPGIIDNRSMFEPLNLQTPPLVIGLGLVFAVIGAAVLAHAAWRRRRLQAWASGEAEHFEGTDSRGERPDAPLDVRVEIIAGLAALLLGTAGLIYGIGAQAQLDNMLESNTIAKYPQVQKVEPQKVRGYMQKWRGNLLEAEVTTVDGERFHVGIRFDPETGEPTIQDHSEFGGQE
;
A
#
# COMPACT_ATOMS: atom_id res chain seq x y z
N MET A 1 -51.08 28.81 13.25
CA MET A 1 -50.48 27.61 12.64
C MET A 1 -49.90 28.04 11.29
N GLN A 2 -48.60 28.31 11.24
CA GLN A 2 -47.92 28.84 10.06
C GLN A 2 -46.93 27.78 9.61
N ILE A 3 -47.17 27.20 8.43
CA ILE A 3 -46.26 26.23 7.83
C ILE A 3 -45.11 27.04 7.24
N ALA A 4 -44.00 27.11 7.96
CA ALA A 4 -42.77 27.71 7.46
C ALA A 4 -42.24 26.84 6.33
N ALA A 5 -42.26 27.39 5.12
CA ALA A 5 -41.67 26.80 3.94
C ALA A 5 -40.17 26.54 4.19
N LEU A 6 -39.77 25.27 4.15
CA LEU A 6 -38.37 24.86 4.02
C LEU A 6 -37.87 25.38 2.67
N ARG A 7 -37.10 26.48 2.70
CA ARG A 7 -36.21 26.80 1.59
C ARG A 7 -35.19 25.67 1.50
N PRO A 8 -34.99 25.01 0.34
CA PRO A 8 -33.86 24.13 0.17
C PRO A 8 -32.60 24.97 0.36
N GLY A 9 -31.86 24.67 1.42
CA GLY A 9 -30.55 25.23 1.65
C GLY A 9 -29.72 24.97 0.41
N ILE A 10 -29.19 26.06 -0.14
CA ILE A 10 -28.07 26.05 -1.07
C ILE A 10 -27.02 25.14 -0.43
N ILE A 11 -26.76 24.00 -1.07
CA ILE A 11 -25.66 23.12 -0.68
C ILE A 11 -24.40 23.95 -0.94
N ASP A 12 -23.81 24.46 0.13
CA ASP A 12 -22.53 25.15 0.10
C ASP A 12 -21.45 24.09 -0.17
N ASN A 13 -21.20 23.78 -1.45
CA ASN A 13 -20.18 22.83 -1.91
C ASN A 13 -18.74 23.38 -1.73
N ARG A 14 -18.46 24.15 -0.67
CA ARG A 14 -17.19 24.85 -0.45
C ARG A 14 -16.40 24.43 0.79
N SER A 15 -16.72 23.29 1.41
CA SER A 15 -15.87 22.72 2.48
C SER A 15 -15.92 21.20 2.37
N MET A 16 -14.84 20.44 2.20
CA MET A 16 -13.43 20.61 2.54
C MET A 16 -12.70 19.52 1.72
N PHE A 17 -11.51 19.79 1.17
CA PHE A 17 -10.72 18.73 0.52
C PHE A 17 -10.40 17.61 1.55
N GLU A 18 -10.30 16.37 1.10
CA GLU A 18 -9.93 15.26 1.99
C GLU A 18 -8.41 15.23 2.18
N PRO A 19 -7.90 15.27 3.43
CA PRO A 19 -6.46 15.19 3.70
C PRO A 19 -5.84 13.91 3.15
N LEU A 20 -4.67 14.05 2.54
CA LEU A 20 -4.00 12.93 1.87
C LEU A 20 -2.90 12.34 2.74
N ASN A 21 -3.03 11.05 3.06
CA ASN A 21 -1.97 10.30 3.71
C ASN A 21 -1.06 9.62 2.68
N LEU A 22 -0.03 10.33 2.24
CA LEU A 22 0.93 9.85 1.24
C LEU A 22 1.94 8.82 1.78
N GLN A 23 2.07 8.70 3.11
CA GLN A 23 3.14 7.91 3.73
C GLN A 23 2.69 6.52 4.17
N THR A 24 1.50 6.41 4.78
CA THR A 24 1.08 5.14 5.39
C THR A 24 0.87 4.02 4.38
N PRO A 25 0.16 4.20 3.24
CA PRO A 25 -0.02 3.12 2.29
C PRO A 25 1.29 2.50 1.78
N PRO A 26 2.26 3.26 1.24
CA PRO A 26 3.51 2.66 0.75
C PRO A 26 4.36 2.06 1.87
N LEU A 27 4.36 2.67 3.07
CA LEU A 27 5.10 2.15 4.21
C LEU A 27 4.53 0.80 4.70
N VAL A 28 3.21 0.69 4.81
CA VAL A 28 2.55 -0.55 5.25
C VAL A 28 2.70 -1.65 4.19
N ILE A 29 2.63 -1.32 2.90
CA ILE A 29 2.95 -2.28 1.82
C ILE A 29 4.40 -2.77 1.94
N GLY A 30 5.36 -1.84 2.10
CA GLY A 30 6.78 -2.16 2.22
C GLY A 30 7.09 -3.04 3.43
N LEU A 31 6.59 -2.68 4.60
CA LEU A 31 6.71 -3.50 5.82
C LEU A 31 6.01 -4.84 5.66
N GLY A 32 4.80 -4.85 5.09
CA GLY A 32 4.05 -6.06 4.80
C GLY A 32 4.86 -7.06 3.95
N LEU A 33 5.53 -6.55 2.91
CA LEU A 33 6.40 -7.35 2.06
C LEU A 33 7.62 -7.91 2.81
N VAL A 34 8.27 -7.11 3.66
CA VAL A 34 9.39 -7.56 4.49
C VAL A 34 8.96 -8.69 5.43
N PHE A 35 7.86 -8.51 6.16
CA PHE A 35 7.34 -9.53 7.06
C PHE A 35 6.93 -10.81 6.32
N ALA A 36 6.32 -10.69 5.14
CA ALA A 36 5.95 -11.84 4.32
C ALA A 36 7.17 -12.63 3.85
N VAL A 37 8.22 -11.94 3.37
CA VAL A 37 9.47 -12.58 2.92
C VAL A 37 10.20 -13.25 4.08
N ILE A 38 10.33 -12.57 5.22
CA ILE A 38 10.96 -13.14 6.42
C ILE A 38 10.17 -14.36 6.91
N GLY A 39 8.84 -14.25 7.00
CA GLY A 39 7.98 -15.36 7.40
C GLY A 39 8.13 -16.58 6.48
N ALA A 40 8.12 -16.37 5.16
CA ALA A 40 8.34 -17.43 4.19
C ALA A 40 9.74 -18.07 4.32
N ALA A 41 10.79 -17.28 4.52
CA ALA A 41 12.14 -17.77 4.71
C ALA A 41 12.28 -18.60 5.99
N VAL A 42 11.70 -18.14 7.11
CA VAL A 42 11.67 -18.88 8.39
C VAL A 42 10.92 -20.20 8.22
N LEU A 43 9.78 -20.21 7.52
CA LEU A 43 9.02 -21.44 7.27
C LEU A 43 9.79 -22.42 6.39
N ALA A 44 10.45 -21.94 5.34
CA ALA A 44 11.31 -22.77 4.49
C ALA A 44 12.47 -23.36 5.31
N HIS A 45 13.10 -22.55 6.17
CA HIS A 45 14.16 -23.00 7.06
C HIS A 45 13.67 -24.05 8.07
N ALA A 46 12.53 -23.81 8.72
CA ALA A 46 11.95 -24.74 9.68
C ALA A 46 11.51 -26.06 9.01
N ALA A 47 10.99 -26.01 7.78
CA ALA A 47 10.66 -27.19 6.99
C ALA A 47 11.91 -28.01 6.63
N TRP A 48 13.00 -27.34 6.24
CA TRP A 48 14.29 -27.99 6.03
C TRP A 48 14.82 -28.64 7.31
N ARG A 49 14.81 -27.92 8.45
CA ARG A 49 15.20 -28.47 9.77
C ARG A 49 14.34 -29.68 10.16
N ARG A 50 13.03 -29.62 9.93
CA ARG A 50 12.10 -30.72 10.21
C ARG A 50 12.43 -31.96 9.38
N ARG A 51 12.66 -31.81 8.07
CA ARG A 51 13.04 -32.93 7.19
C ARG A 51 14.36 -33.56 7.63
N ARG A 52 15.34 -32.74 8.01
CA ARG A 52 16.63 -33.21 8.52
C ARG A 52 16.50 -33.99 9.83
N LEU A 53 15.72 -33.50 10.79
CA LEU A 53 15.43 -34.22 12.04
C LEU A 53 14.74 -35.57 11.79
N GLN A 54 13.80 -35.62 10.82
CA GLN A 54 13.15 -36.86 10.43
C GLN A 54 14.13 -37.87 9.81
N ALA A 55 15.03 -37.42 8.93
CA ALA A 55 16.06 -38.26 8.35
C ALA A 55 17.07 -38.79 9.38
N TRP A 56 17.42 -37.99 10.39
CA TRP A 56 18.21 -38.46 11.52
C TRP A 56 17.48 -39.55 12.33
N ALA A 57 16.20 -39.35 12.63
CA ALA A 57 15.41 -40.34 13.36
C ALA A 57 15.19 -41.64 12.59
N SER A 58 15.20 -41.61 11.24
CA SER A 58 15.06 -42.80 10.38
C SER A 58 16.39 -43.48 10.03
N GLY A 59 17.54 -42.93 10.44
CA GLY A 59 18.86 -43.46 10.08
C GLY A 59 19.32 -43.13 8.65
N GLU A 60 18.59 -42.28 7.93
CA GLU A 60 18.91 -41.83 6.56
C GLU A 60 19.73 -40.53 6.54
N ALA A 61 20.35 -40.21 7.68
CA ALA A 61 21.14 -39.02 7.97
C ALA A 61 22.17 -38.65 6.90
N GLU A 62 22.74 -39.65 6.23
CA GLU A 62 23.81 -39.52 5.25
C GLU A 62 23.43 -38.64 4.04
N HIS A 63 22.14 -38.43 3.80
CA HIS A 63 21.64 -37.53 2.74
C HIS A 63 21.76 -36.03 3.07
N PHE A 64 22.11 -35.67 4.31
CA PHE A 64 22.28 -34.28 4.74
C PHE A 64 23.75 -34.02 5.11
N GLU A 65 24.43 -33.18 4.34
CA GLU A 65 25.84 -32.81 4.58
C GLU A 65 26.04 -32.22 5.99
N GLY A 66 27.03 -32.76 6.71
CA GLY A 66 27.52 -32.26 7.99
C GLY A 66 26.70 -32.68 9.21
N THR A 67 27.34 -33.34 10.17
CA THR A 67 26.82 -33.51 11.53
C THR A 67 26.89 -32.18 12.27
N ASP A 68 25.83 -31.37 12.19
CA ASP A 68 25.66 -30.23 13.08
C ASP A 68 25.20 -30.75 14.44
N SER A 69 26.04 -30.61 15.46
CA SER A 69 25.82 -31.08 16.84
C SER A 69 24.56 -30.49 17.50
N ARG A 70 23.92 -29.48 16.88
CA ARG A 70 22.63 -28.93 17.34
C ARG A 70 21.44 -29.84 17.02
N GLY A 71 21.60 -30.82 16.13
CA GLY A 71 20.58 -31.81 15.79
C GLY A 71 20.28 -32.84 16.87
N GLU A 72 21.26 -33.10 17.73
CA GLU A 72 21.23 -34.18 18.73
C GLU A 72 20.54 -33.78 20.03
N ARG A 73 20.08 -32.52 20.13
CA ARG A 73 19.46 -32.04 21.37
C ARG A 73 18.00 -32.51 21.47
N PRO A 74 17.56 -32.98 22.65
CA PRO A 74 16.18 -33.44 22.85
C PRO A 74 15.12 -32.34 22.71
N ASP A 75 15.50 -31.06 22.78
CA ASP A 75 14.64 -29.89 22.57
C ASP A 75 14.49 -29.48 21.09
N ALA A 76 15.29 -30.03 20.18
CA ALA A 76 15.28 -29.66 18.76
C ALA A 76 13.90 -29.73 18.07
N PRO A 77 13.01 -30.71 18.37
CA PRO A 77 11.66 -30.74 17.81
C PRO A 77 10.75 -29.61 18.32
N LEU A 78 10.96 -29.14 19.56
CA LEU A 78 10.19 -28.05 20.15
C LEU A 78 10.61 -26.71 19.54
N ASP A 79 11.92 -26.51 19.35
CA ASP A 79 12.46 -25.31 18.68
C ASP A 79 11.89 -25.13 17.28
N VAL A 80 11.83 -26.22 16.49
CA VAL A 80 11.25 -26.18 15.14
C VAL A 80 9.77 -25.82 15.16
N ARG A 81 9.01 -26.24 16.18
CA ARG A 81 7.60 -25.82 16.32
C ARG A 81 7.49 -24.32 16.60
N VAL A 82 8.35 -23.78 17.47
CA VAL A 82 8.39 -22.34 17.76
C VAL A 82 8.76 -21.56 16.51
N GLU A 83 9.74 -22.01 15.72
CA GLU A 83 10.11 -21.40 14.43
C GLU A 83 8.95 -21.41 13.43
N ILE A 84 8.20 -22.51 13.33
CA ILE A 84 7.02 -22.58 12.46
C ILE A 84 5.97 -21.55 12.91
N ILE A 85 5.68 -21.48 14.21
CA ILE A 85 4.70 -20.52 14.74
C ILE A 85 5.15 -19.08 14.48
N ALA A 86 6.43 -18.76 14.73
CA ALA A 86 7.00 -17.45 14.48
C ALA A 86 6.95 -17.09 12.98
N GLY A 87 7.32 -18.04 12.11
CA GLY A 87 7.25 -17.87 10.65
C GLY A 87 5.82 -17.66 10.16
N LEU A 88 4.85 -18.43 10.66
CA LEU A 88 3.43 -18.25 10.35
C LEU A 88 2.91 -16.90 10.82
N ALA A 89 3.22 -16.49 12.06
CA ALA A 89 2.81 -15.21 12.59
C ALA A 89 3.37 -14.05 11.76
N ALA A 90 4.66 -14.10 11.41
CA ALA A 90 5.29 -13.08 10.56
C ALA A 90 4.66 -13.04 9.16
N LEU A 91 4.40 -14.20 8.55
CA LEU A 91 3.75 -14.28 7.24
C LEU A 91 2.32 -13.72 7.27
N LEU A 92 1.54 -14.03 8.31
CA LEU A 92 0.19 -13.51 8.49
C LEU A 92 0.17 -11.99 8.68
N LEU A 93 1.07 -11.46 9.52
CA LEU A 93 1.23 -10.02 9.70
C LEU A 93 1.63 -9.33 8.41
N GLY A 94 2.57 -9.91 7.66
CA GLY A 94 2.99 -9.40 6.37
C GLY A 94 1.85 -9.37 5.35
N THR A 95 1.10 -10.48 5.25
CA THR A 95 -0.05 -10.60 4.35
C THR A 95 -1.17 -9.62 4.72
N ALA A 96 -1.50 -9.50 6.01
CA ALA A 96 -2.49 -8.54 6.49
C ALA A 96 -2.07 -7.10 6.18
N GLY A 97 -0.78 -6.77 6.37
CA GLY A 97 -0.20 -5.48 6.00
C GLY A 97 -0.34 -5.19 4.51
N LEU A 98 -0.02 -6.17 3.64
CA LEU A 98 -0.18 -6.02 2.20
C LEU A 98 -1.64 -5.77 1.80
N ILE A 99 -2.59 -6.54 2.33
CA ILE A 99 -4.03 -6.37 2.04
C ILE A 99 -4.50 -4.97 2.47
N TYR A 100 -4.16 -4.57 3.70
CA TYR A 100 -4.51 -3.26 4.23
C TYR A 100 -3.89 -2.14 3.38
N GLY A 101 -2.60 -2.25 3.06
CA GLY A 101 -1.86 -1.25 2.31
C GLY A 101 -2.40 -1.07 0.88
N ILE A 102 -2.78 -2.15 0.20
CA ILE A 102 -3.43 -2.09 -1.12
C ILE A 102 -4.80 -1.39 -1.02
N GLY A 103 -5.58 -1.70 0.01
CA GLY A 103 -6.87 -1.04 0.25
C GLY A 103 -6.71 0.46 0.53
N ALA A 104 -5.75 0.83 1.38
CA ALA A 104 -5.44 2.22 1.69
C ALA A 104 -4.91 2.99 0.46
N GLN A 105 -4.15 2.33 -0.41
CA GLN A 105 -3.71 2.91 -1.68
C GLN A 105 -4.90 3.20 -2.61
N ALA A 106 -5.86 2.27 -2.73
CA ALA A 106 -7.05 2.51 -3.54
C ALA A 106 -7.91 3.67 -3.00
N GLN A 107 -8.00 3.83 -1.67
CA GLN A 107 -8.66 4.98 -1.05
C GLN A 107 -7.92 6.28 -1.37
N LEU A 108 -6.59 6.29 -1.29
CA LEU A 108 -5.78 7.43 -1.66
C LEU A 108 -6.04 7.83 -3.12
N ASP A 109 -6.07 6.87 -4.04
CA ASP A 109 -6.31 7.12 -5.47
C ASP A 109 -7.67 7.79 -5.71
N ASN A 110 -8.71 7.33 -5.00
CA ASN A 110 -10.03 7.93 -5.06
C ASN A 110 -10.04 9.36 -4.51
N MET A 111 -9.33 9.64 -3.41
CA MET A 111 -9.23 10.98 -2.82
C MET A 111 -8.48 11.95 -3.73
N LEU A 112 -7.43 11.49 -4.41
CA LEU A 112 -6.69 12.30 -5.38
C LEU A 112 -7.60 12.75 -6.53
N GLU A 113 -8.37 11.81 -7.09
CA GLU A 113 -9.32 12.09 -8.15
C GLU A 113 -10.45 13.01 -7.66
N SER A 114 -11.10 12.69 -6.54
CA SER A 114 -12.22 13.49 -6.02
C SER A 114 -11.81 14.92 -5.66
N ASN A 115 -10.66 15.10 -4.99
CA ASN A 115 -10.16 16.43 -4.65
C ASN A 115 -9.82 17.24 -5.91
N THR A 116 -9.20 16.60 -6.92
CA THR A 116 -8.84 17.27 -8.17
C THR A 116 -10.08 17.70 -8.94
N ILE A 117 -11.08 16.84 -9.09
CA ILE A 117 -12.36 17.15 -9.75
C ILE A 117 -13.10 18.27 -8.99
N ALA A 118 -13.07 18.23 -7.64
CA ALA A 118 -13.74 19.25 -6.83
C ALA A 118 -13.18 20.66 -7.07
N LYS A 119 -11.86 20.80 -7.28
CA LYS A 119 -11.23 22.10 -7.58
C LYS A 119 -11.26 22.47 -9.07
N TYR A 120 -11.15 21.46 -9.95
CA TYR A 120 -11.09 21.62 -11.40
C TYR A 120 -12.23 20.82 -12.05
N PRO A 121 -13.47 21.37 -12.12
CA PRO A 121 -14.63 20.64 -12.63
C PRO A 121 -14.54 20.18 -14.08
N GLN A 122 -13.63 20.75 -14.86
CA GLN A 122 -13.31 20.30 -16.23
C GLN A 122 -12.56 18.97 -16.26
N VAL A 123 -12.01 18.51 -15.13
CA VAL A 123 -11.38 17.20 -14.98
C VAL A 123 -12.44 16.13 -14.73
N GLN A 124 -12.36 15.04 -15.47
CA GLN A 124 -13.21 13.87 -15.29
C GLN A 124 -12.48 12.70 -14.62
N LYS A 125 -11.17 12.56 -14.88
CA LYS A 125 -10.37 11.44 -14.40
C LYS A 125 -8.94 11.86 -14.12
N VAL A 126 -8.35 11.29 -13.07
CA VAL A 126 -6.93 11.46 -12.75
C VAL A 126 -6.27 10.08 -12.71
N GLU A 127 -5.30 9.85 -13.60
CA GLU A 127 -4.51 8.62 -13.67
C GLU A 127 -3.07 8.89 -13.21
N PRO A 128 -2.69 8.50 -11.98
CA PRO A 128 -1.32 8.60 -11.49
C PRO A 128 -0.31 7.90 -12.40
N GLN A 129 0.77 8.58 -12.79
CA GLN A 129 1.85 7.94 -13.55
C GLN A 129 2.58 6.92 -12.67
N LYS A 130 2.89 5.74 -13.22
CA LYS A 130 3.56 4.65 -12.48
C LYS A 130 5.04 4.53 -12.88
N VAL A 131 5.93 4.43 -11.89
CA VAL A 131 7.40 4.33 -12.10
C VAL A 131 7.86 2.88 -12.37
N ARG A 132 7.16 1.88 -11.82
CA ARG A 132 7.40 0.44 -12.06
C ARG A 132 6.14 -0.38 -11.81
N GLY A 133 5.15 -0.29 -12.71
CA GLY A 133 3.91 -1.10 -12.70
C GLY A 133 2.94 -0.89 -11.52
N TYR A 134 3.43 -0.51 -10.34
CA TYR A 134 2.69 -0.53 -9.07
C TYR A 134 2.92 0.72 -8.21
N MET A 135 4.05 1.43 -8.36
CA MET A 135 4.33 2.65 -7.58
C MET A 135 4.01 3.90 -8.39
N GLN A 136 3.21 4.79 -7.80
CA GLN A 136 2.94 6.12 -8.33
C GLN A 136 4.18 7.01 -8.27
N LYS A 137 4.32 7.90 -9.24
CA LYS A 137 5.44 8.83 -9.34
C LYS A 137 5.17 10.06 -8.49
N TRP A 138 5.43 9.91 -7.20
CA TRP A 138 5.45 11.01 -6.24
C TRP A 138 6.83 11.64 -6.15
N ARG A 139 6.87 12.97 -6.04
CA ARG A 139 8.05 13.77 -5.69
C ARG A 139 7.67 14.69 -4.53
N GLY A 140 7.79 14.17 -3.30
CA GLY A 140 7.15 14.81 -2.15
C GLY A 140 5.63 14.76 -2.32
N ASN A 141 4.98 15.92 -2.28
CA ASN A 141 3.52 16.04 -2.47
C ASN A 141 3.12 16.37 -3.92
N LEU A 142 4.08 16.32 -4.86
CA LEU A 142 3.82 16.45 -6.28
C LEU A 142 3.57 15.07 -6.88
N LEU A 143 2.41 14.91 -7.50
CA LEU A 143 2.04 13.75 -8.29
C LEU A 143 2.20 14.05 -9.77
N GLU A 144 2.95 13.22 -10.50
CA GLU A 144 2.88 13.22 -11.96
C GLU A 144 1.71 12.33 -12.41
N ALA A 145 0.77 12.88 -13.18
CA ALA A 145 -0.46 12.19 -13.58
C ALA A 145 -0.87 12.53 -15.02
N GLU A 146 -1.65 11.63 -15.63
CA GLU A 146 -2.47 11.94 -16.80
C GLU A 146 -3.87 12.34 -16.33
N VAL A 147 -4.35 13.48 -16.79
CA VAL A 147 -5.69 13.99 -16.49
C VAL A 147 -6.53 13.91 -17.76
N THR A 148 -7.74 13.37 -17.65
CA THR A 148 -8.73 13.38 -18.74
C THR A 148 -9.78 14.44 -18.45
N THR A 149 -10.03 15.34 -19.40
CA THR A 149 -11.07 16.36 -19.28
C THR A 149 -12.44 15.81 -19.65
N VAL A 150 -13.50 16.55 -19.32
CA VAL A 150 -14.89 16.23 -19.70
C VAL A 150 -15.11 16.12 -21.21
N ASP A 151 -14.28 16.82 -22.00
CA ASP A 151 -14.30 16.79 -23.46
C ASP A 151 -13.50 15.60 -24.04
N GLY A 152 -12.89 14.78 -23.17
CA GLY A 152 -12.14 13.57 -23.53
C GLY A 152 -10.67 13.83 -23.88
N GLU A 153 -10.19 15.06 -23.73
CA GLU A 153 -8.78 15.40 -23.96
C GLU A 153 -7.92 14.92 -22.80
N ARG A 154 -6.66 14.57 -23.09
CA ARG A 154 -5.72 14.00 -22.10
C ARG A 154 -4.47 14.86 -21.99
N PHE A 155 -4.11 15.16 -20.76
CA PHE A 155 -2.98 16.04 -20.44
C PHE A 155 -2.05 15.39 -19.43
N HIS A 156 -0.75 15.51 -19.63
CA HIS A 156 0.24 15.12 -18.64
C HIS A 156 0.58 16.32 -17.76
N VAL A 157 0.23 16.23 -16.48
CA VAL A 157 0.35 17.33 -15.52
C VAL A 157 1.07 16.90 -14.24
N GLY A 158 1.71 17.88 -13.60
CA GLY A 158 2.11 17.77 -12.20
C GLY A 158 1.00 18.33 -11.31
N ILE A 159 0.48 17.55 -10.37
CA ILE A 159 -0.52 17.97 -9.40
C ILE A 159 0.13 18.02 -8.02
N ARG A 160 0.31 19.21 -7.47
CA ARG A 160 0.80 19.38 -6.10
C ARG A 160 -0.37 19.39 -5.13
N PHE A 161 -0.31 18.55 -4.11
CA PHE A 161 -1.31 18.52 -3.06
C PHE A 161 -0.79 19.18 -1.78
N ASP A 162 -1.64 19.98 -1.14
CA ASP A 162 -1.42 20.40 0.24
C ASP A 162 -1.61 19.18 1.17
N PRO A 163 -0.63 18.84 2.03
CA PRO A 163 -0.70 17.64 2.86
C PRO A 163 -1.66 17.78 4.04
N GLU A 164 -1.97 19.00 4.48
CA GLU A 164 -2.85 19.25 5.62
C GLU A 164 -4.31 19.32 5.17
N THR A 165 -4.56 19.95 4.02
CA THR A 165 -5.92 20.16 3.52
C THR A 165 -6.32 19.16 2.45
N GLY A 166 -5.37 18.63 1.67
CA GLY A 166 -5.65 17.83 0.48
C GLY A 166 -5.94 18.65 -0.78
N GLU A 167 -5.81 19.98 -0.71
CA GLU A 167 -6.07 20.88 -1.83
C GLU A 167 -5.09 20.64 -3.00
N PRO A 168 -5.58 20.36 -4.22
CA PRO A 168 -4.72 20.16 -5.40
C PRO A 168 -4.32 21.48 -6.06
N THR A 169 -3.18 21.52 -6.72
CA THR A 169 -2.73 22.62 -7.58
C THR A 169 -2.04 22.04 -8.80
N ILE A 170 -2.64 22.21 -9.99
CA ILE A 170 -2.07 21.77 -11.27
C ILE A 170 -0.94 22.74 -11.67
N GLN A 171 0.25 22.20 -11.92
CA GLN A 171 1.41 22.95 -12.40
C GLN A 171 1.47 23.00 -13.93
N ASP A 172 1.91 24.13 -14.47
CA ASP A 172 2.34 24.30 -15.87
C ASP A 172 1.34 23.91 -16.96
N HIS A 173 0.03 24.06 -16.75
CA HIS A 173 -0.95 24.02 -17.84
C HIS A 173 -1.86 25.24 -17.84
N SER A 174 -1.82 25.98 -18.96
CA SER A 174 -2.57 27.21 -19.21
C SER A 174 -4.09 27.01 -19.15
N GLU A 175 -4.58 25.80 -19.47
CA GLU A 175 -6.00 25.46 -19.43
C GLU A 175 -6.56 25.28 -18.01
N PHE A 176 -5.68 25.10 -17.03
CA PHE A 176 -6.04 24.94 -15.62
C PHE A 176 -5.61 26.13 -14.76
N GLY A 177 -5.21 27.24 -15.39
CA GLY A 177 -4.85 28.49 -14.71
C GLY A 177 -3.57 28.41 -13.89
N GLY A 178 -2.59 27.59 -14.30
CA GLY A 178 -1.30 27.48 -13.60
C GLY A 178 -0.65 28.85 -13.40
N GLN A 179 -0.39 29.22 -12.14
CA GLN A 179 0.46 30.36 -11.81
C GLN A 179 1.92 29.88 -11.74
N GLU A 180 2.81 30.69 -12.33
CA GLU A 180 4.29 30.56 -12.28
C GLU A 180 4.84 30.41 -10.85
#